data_AF-A0A969KQU3-F1
#
_entry.id   AF-A0A969KQU3-F1
#
_cell.length_a   1.000
_cell.length_b   1.000
_cell.length_c   1.000
_cell.angle_alpha   90.00
_cell.angle_beta   90.00
_cell.angle_gamma   90.00
#
_symmetry.space_group_name_H-M   'P 1'
#
loop_
_entity.id
_entity.type
_entity.pdbx_description
1 polymer ?
#
loop_
_entity_poly.entity_id
_entity_poly.type
_entity_poly.pdbx_seq_one_letter_code
_entity_poly.pdbx_strand_id
1 'polypeptide(L)' 'MIAAWPQTTCPLLEFLVKWNAIHQFFLAYPVVPVNGVVTLSDRPGIGMELDDAKIDKRTELSF' A
#
# COMPACT_ATOMS: atom_id res chain seq x y z
N MET A 1 -2.91 -3.46 12.60
CA MET A 1 -3.28 -2.90 11.28
C MET A 1 -4.72 -3.29 11.00
N ILE A 2 -5.54 -2.43 10.38
CA ILE A 2 -6.97 -2.72 10.12
C ILE A 2 -7.18 -3.97 9.25
N ALA A 3 -6.27 -4.19 8.29
CA ALA A 3 -6.24 -5.36 7.41
C ALA A 3 -5.79 -6.68 8.09
N ALA A 4 -5.38 -6.62 9.37
CA ALA A 4 -4.97 -7.81 10.14
C ALA A 4 -6.13 -8.47 10.91
N TRP A 5 -7.30 -7.82 10.97
CA TRP A 5 -8.49 -8.34 11.63
C TRP A 5 -9.54 -8.77 10.61
N PRO A 6 -10.43 -9.72 10.97
CA PRO A 6 -11.53 -10.10 10.10
C PRO A 6 -12.43 -8.91 9.75
N GLN A 7 -13.05 -8.95 8.57
CA GLN A 7 -14.00 -7.91 8.13
C GLN A 7 -15.15 -7.71 9.12
N THR A 8 -15.55 -8.75 9.87
CA THR A 8 -16.58 -8.66 10.90
C THR A 8 -16.16 -7.81 12.11
N THR A 9 -14.86 -7.65 12.36
CA THR A 9 -14.31 -6.80 13.42
C THR A 9 -13.97 -5.41 12.90
N CYS A 10 -13.46 -5.30 11.67
CA CYS A 10 -13.10 -4.04 11.03
C CYS A 10 -13.74 -3.94 9.63
N PRO A 11 -15.03 -3.56 9.54
CA PRO A 11 -15.79 -3.65 8.29
C PRO A 11 -15.52 -2.52 7.29
N LEU A 12 -15.00 -1.38 7.76
CA LEU A 12 -14.78 -0.19 6.95
C LEU A 12 -13.33 0.24 7.01
N LEU A 13 -12.76 0.51 5.83
CA LEU A 13 -11.43 1.07 5.65
C LEU A 13 -11.57 2.51 5.13
N GLU A 14 -10.84 3.44 5.76
CA GLU A 14 -10.70 4.77 5.19
C GLU A 14 -9.77 4.72 3.96
N PHE A 15 -10.29 5.15 2.79
CA PHE A 15 -9.51 5.31 1.58
C PHE A 15 -9.54 6.76 1.11
N LEU A 16 -8.47 7.50 1.41
CA LEU A 16 -8.33 8.90 1.03
C LEU A 16 -7.88 9.00 -0.44
N VAL A 17 -8.81 9.25 -1.36
CA VAL A 17 -8.56 9.23 -2.82
C VAL A 17 -7.29 9.99 -3.23
N LYS A 18 -7.14 11.24 -2.79
CA LYS A 18 -5.97 12.07 -3.15
C LYS A 18 -4.69 11.63 -2.42
N TRP A 19 -4.80 11.36 -1.13
CA TRP A 19 -3.63 11.06 -0.30
C TRP A 19 -3.05 9.68 -0.61
N ASN A 20 -3.90 8.69 -0.91
CA ASN A 20 -3.44 7.38 -1.35
C ASN A 20 -2.72 7.45 -2.70
N ALA A 21 -3.17 8.27 -3.65
CA ALA A 21 -2.44 8.46 -4.90
C ALA A 21 -1.02 9.03 -4.68
N ILE A 22 -0.87 10.00 -3.77
CA ILE A 22 0.42 10.64 -3.46
C ILE A 22 1.32 9.67 -2.68
N HIS A 23 0.82 9.10 -1.59
CA HIS A 23 1.62 8.28 -0.68
C HIS A 23 2.03 6.94 -1.27
N GLN A 24 1.23 6.40 -2.19
CA GLN A 24 1.52 5.13 -2.84
C GLN A 24 2.27 5.30 -4.17
N PHE A 25 2.64 6.53 -4.55
CA PHE A 25 3.30 6.81 -5.83
C PHE A 25 4.52 5.92 -6.08
N PHE A 26 5.39 5.78 -5.08
CA PHE A 26 6.61 4.98 -5.16
C PHE A 26 6.40 3.48 -4.97
N LEU A 27 5.18 3.01 -4.66
CA LEU A 27 4.93 1.58 -4.54
C LEU A 27 4.87 0.94 -5.93
N ALA A 28 5.49 -0.23 -6.06
CA ALA A 28 5.37 -1.08 -7.24
C ALA A 28 3.95 -1.63 -7.41
N TYR A 29 3.25 -1.86 -6.28
CA TYR A 29 1.91 -2.45 -6.24
C TYR A 29 0.96 -1.59 -5.40
N PRO A 30 0.53 -0.43 -5.92
CA PRO A 30 -0.41 0.42 -5.20
C PRO A 30 -1.76 -0.29 -4.99
N VAL A 31 -2.29 -0.14 -3.79
CA VAL A 31 -3.59 -0.64 -3.36
C VAL A 31 -4.67 0.35 -3.77
N VAL A 32 -5.58 -0.09 -4.64
CA VAL A 32 -6.75 0.66 -5.07
C VAL A 32 -8.03 -0.17 -4.86
N PRO A 33 -9.13 0.45 -4.39
CA PRO A 33 -10.39 -0.26 -4.23
C PRO A 33 -10.97 -0.63 -5.59
N VAL A 34 -11.54 -1.83 -5.69
CA VAL A 34 -12.31 -2.30 -6.84
C VAL A 34 -13.75 -2.49 -6.38
N ASN A 35 -14.70 -1.77 -7.02
CA ASN A 35 -16.11 -1.79 -6.65
C ASN A 35 -16.36 -1.51 -5.14
N GLY A 36 -15.58 -0.60 -4.55
CA GLY A 36 -15.69 -0.23 -3.14
C GLY A 36 -15.03 -1.21 -2.15
N VAL A 37 -14.35 -2.25 -2.63
CA VAL A 37 -13.67 -3.24 -1.79
C VAL A 37 -12.16 -3.15 -1.98
N VAL A 38 -11.42 -3.13 -0.88
CA VAL A 38 -9.95 -3.25 -0.88
C VAL A 38 -9.57 -4.69 -0.55
N THR A 39 -8.74 -5.30 -1.40
CA THR A 39 -8.25 -6.66 -1.25
C THR A 39 -6.86 -6.69 -0.64
N LEU A 40 -6.51 -7.80 0.00
CA LEU A 40 -5.18 -8.03 0.57
C LEU A 40 -4.20 -8.48 -0.53
N SER A 41 -2.93 -8.13 -0.35
CA SER A 41 -1.83 -8.65 -1.17
C SER A 41 -1.59 -10.13 -0.87
N ASP A 42 -1.24 -10.90 -1.90
CA ASP A 42 -0.77 -12.28 -1.81
C ASP A 42 0.77 -12.37 -1.64
N ARG A 43 1.45 -11.22 -1.64
CA ARG A 43 2.91 -11.13 -1.52
C ARG A 43 3.38 -11.28 -0.07
N PRO A 44 4.59 -11.80 0.15
CA PRO A 44 5.19 -11.84 1.49
C PRO A 44 5.27 -10.45 2.15
N GLY A 45 5.05 -10.41 3.46
CA GLY A 45 5.10 -9.18 4.24
C GLY A 45 3.86 -8.30 4.03
N ILE A 46 4.07 -6.99 3.90
CA ILE A 46 2.98 -6.00 3.78
C ILE A 46 2.81 -5.44 2.36
N GLY A 47 3.55 -5.96 1.37
CA GLY A 47 3.41 -5.56 -0.04
C GLY A 47 3.79 -4.10 -0.34
N MET A 48 4.82 -3.58 0.33
CA MET A 48 5.27 -2.19 0.22
C MET A 48 6.57 -2.05 -0.59
N GLU A 49 6.80 -2.95 -1.56
CA GLU A 49 7.96 -2.86 -2.44
C GLU A 49 7.95 -1.55 -3.23
N LEU A 50 9.12 -0.92 -3.35
CA LEU A 50 9.29 0.29 -4.13
C LEU A 50 9.44 -0.03 -5.62
N ASP A 51 8.91 0.85 -6.46
CA ASP A 51 9.07 0.82 -7.90
C ASP A 51 10.39 1.47 -8.29
N ASP A 52 11.40 0.66 -8.62
CA ASP A 52 12.73 1.15 -9.00
C ASP A 52 12.69 2.10 -10.21
N ALA A 53 11.69 1.98 -11.10
CA ALA A 53 11.56 2.88 -12.24
C ALA A 53 11.12 4.30 -11.86
N LYS A 54 10.58 4.49 -10.66
CA LYS A 54 10.16 5.80 -10.12
C LYS A 54 11.22 6.44 -9.21
N ILE A 55 12.31 5.72 -8.91
CA ILE A 55 13.37 6.21 -8.04
C ILE A 55 14.41 6.94 -8.88
N ASP A 56 14.59 8.24 -8.61
CA ASP A 56 15.65 9.04 -9.25
C ASP A 56 17.03 8.75 -8.63
N LYS A 57 17.10 8.63 -7.30
CA LYS A 57 18.34 8.33 -6.57
C LYS A 57 18.08 7.49 -5.33
N ARG A 58 18.93 6.49 -5.09
CA ARG A 58 18.96 5.66 -3.88
C ARG A 58 20.34 5.72 -3.24
N THR A 59 20.36 5.93 -1.92
CA THR A 59 21.60 5.93 -1.14
C THR A 59 21.40 5.03 0.07
N GLU A 60 22.24 4.01 0.22
CA GLU A 60 22.31 3.25 1.46
C GLU A 60 23.21 4.00 2.44
N LEU A 61 22.74 4.12 3.68
CA LEU A 61 23.47 4.79 4.76
C LEU A 61 24.19 3.74 5.60
N SER A 62 25.51 3.89 5.76
CA SER A 62 26.34 3.10 6.67
C SER A 62 26.87 3.99 7.79
N PHE A 63 27.00 3.43 9.00
CA PHE A 63 27.58 4.10 10.17
C PHE A 63 29.01 3.64 10.41
#